data_AF-A0A1V5GU56-F1
#
_entry.id   AF-A0A1V5GU56-F1
#
_cell.length_a   1.000
_cell.length_b   1.000
_cell.length_c   1.000
_cell.angle_alpha   90.00
_cell.angle_beta   90.00
_cell.angle_gamma   90.00
#
_symmetry.space_group_name_H-M   'P 1'
#
loop_
_entity.id
_entity.type
_entity.pdbx_description
1 polymer ?
#
loop_
_entity_poly.entity_id
_entity_poly.type
_entity_poly.pdbx_seq_one_letter_code
_entity_poly.pdbx_strand_id
1 'polypeptide(L)'
;MAADATIDRGQTGSVTVSMAAQGIENALGFSLSFDPALLTYVSTTAAAGAAGATLNVNDGQAAAGRVGIALARSAGQTFPAGATELVVIQFTAAAGTGTVTTPVAFGDAPIPREISDATANTVEGAYTNATVTVRDNLDWLLTIAVSNADKPDVQFGMQTGATDGYDEGTFDLDSPEAPAPGVPQGGVYFVDADDFLYRRDVRAPAEAATTWNLEVVANQLPMTLSWNPAAIPSDWHFTMHEVNAGNATIPGTLIDMATTTTREVAALTVKYYVITASPDAPCAATAEIEFAAGWNLISLPIEPCNRAVDAVLWTQGRDGEEEEAGAMRDGRRGTIYTGAVWRFVNDGVNEGHYEQVTELHALVGYWVYAPAAVTVTVTGTAPAGRESLALNKGWNLVGPAEDVGTPQNADLQGHAWWWDTAAGAYAALDPAGVGAFKAGRGYWLFAKRALNLDLGR
;
A
#
# COMPACT_ATOMS: atom_id res chain seq x y z
N MET A 1 -11.42 -2.51 33.22
CA MET A 1 -11.52 -2.68 31.75
C MET A 1 -10.36 -1.98 31.10
N ALA A 2 -9.75 -2.61 30.09
CA ALA A 2 -8.80 -1.95 29.21
C ALA A 2 -9.58 -1.34 28.03
N ALA A 3 -9.17 -0.15 27.57
CA ALA A 3 -9.79 0.53 26.45
C ALA A 3 -9.12 0.13 25.12
N ASP A 4 -9.92 -0.07 24.08
CA ASP A 4 -9.42 -0.24 22.72
C ASP A 4 -8.59 0.99 22.30
N ALA A 5 -7.59 0.76 21.45
CA ALA A 5 -6.70 1.82 20.98
C ALA A 5 -6.32 1.60 19.51
N THR A 6 -6.00 2.69 18.81
CA THR A 6 -5.34 2.64 17.51
C THR A 6 -3.95 3.23 17.66
N ILE A 7 -2.93 2.51 17.19
CA ILE A 7 -1.54 2.96 17.22
C ILE A 7 -0.97 2.79 15.83
N ASP A 8 -0.47 3.87 15.25
CA ASP A 8 0.15 3.82 13.93
C ASP A 8 1.50 3.10 14.00
N ARG A 9 1.83 2.32 12.96
CA ARG A 9 3.08 1.57 12.89
C ARG A 9 4.29 2.47 13.10
N GLY A 10 5.20 2.04 13.98
CA GLY A 10 6.39 2.81 14.37
C GLY A 10 6.12 3.94 15.36
N GLN A 11 4.86 4.26 15.68
CA GLN A 11 4.50 5.27 16.68
C GLN A 11 4.23 4.65 18.05
N THR A 12 4.19 5.52 19.07
CA THR A 12 3.80 5.15 20.43
C THR A 12 2.38 5.63 20.72
N GLY A 13 1.57 4.75 21.30
CA GLY A 13 0.20 5.05 21.69
C GLY A 13 -0.19 4.35 23.00
N SER A 14 -1.32 4.76 23.56
CA SER A 14 -1.72 4.38 24.91
C SER A 14 -2.92 3.45 24.94
N VAL A 15 -2.84 2.41 25.77
CA VAL A 15 -3.98 1.64 26.27
C VAL A 15 -4.25 2.08 27.69
N THR A 16 -5.49 2.48 27.99
CA THR A 16 -5.87 2.89 29.35
C THR A 16 -6.65 1.80 30.07
N VAL A 17 -6.46 1.70 31.38
CA VAL A 17 -7.21 0.80 32.25
C VAL A 17 -8.05 1.62 33.21
N SER A 18 -9.36 1.40 33.17
CA SER A 18 -10.34 2.01 34.06
C SER A 18 -11.01 0.97 34.96
N MET A 19 -11.51 1.43 36.10
CA MET A 19 -12.29 0.64 37.04
C MET A 19 -13.63 1.33 37.28
N ALA A 20 -14.73 0.58 37.22
CA ALA A 20 -16.02 0.99 37.75
C ALA A 20 -16.12 0.52 39.21
N ALA A 21 -15.60 1.33 40.13
CA ALA A 21 -15.49 0.97 41.55
C ALA A 21 -16.85 1.10 42.25
N GLN A 22 -17.06 0.28 43.29
CA GLN A 22 -18.22 0.35 44.19
C GLN A 22 -17.99 1.30 45.36
N GLY A 23 -16.76 1.80 45.53
CA GLY A 23 -16.39 2.69 46.63
C GLY A 23 -15.72 2.00 47.81
N ILE A 24 -15.48 0.69 47.70
CA ILE A 24 -14.89 -0.16 48.75
C ILE A 24 -13.47 -0.62 48.42
N GLU A 25 -13.12 -0.60 47.13
CA GLU A 25 -11.86 -1.08 46.59
C GLU A 25 -10.70 -0.17 47.02
N ASN A 26 -9.61 -0.75 47.50
CA ASN A 26 -8.39 -0.04 47.91
C ASN A 26 -7.21 -0.33 46.99
N ALA A 27 -7.07 -1.58 46.53
CA ALA A 27 -5.95 -2.00 45.71
C ALA A 27 -6.40 -2.95 44.59
N LEU A 28 -5.59 -2.98 43.55
CA LEU A 28 -5.70 -3.91 42.44
C LEU A 28 -4.32 -4.41 42.01
N GLY A 29 -4.22 -5.70 41.73
CA GLY A 29 -3.13 -6.34 41.02
C GLY A 29 -3.66 -6.97 39.75
N PHE A 30 -2.90 -6.92 38.67
CA PHE A 30 -3.19 -7.65 37.44
C PHE A 30 -1.95 -7.72 36.55
N SER A 31 -1.99 -8.55 35.51
CA SER A 31 -1.04 -8.46 34.40
C SER A 31 -1.76 -8.20 33.10
N LEU A 32 -1.06 -7.61 32.13
CA LEU A 32 -1.48 -7.52 30.75
C LEU A 32 -0.57 -8.36 29.87
N SER A 33 -1.16 -9.18 29.01
CA SER A 33 -0.49 -9.89 27.92
C SER A 33 -0.75 -9.21 26.59
N PHE A 34 0.28 -9.11 25.75
CA PHE A 34 0.25 -8.54 24.41
C PHE A 34 1.16 -9.35 23.48
N ASP A 35 0.97 -9.20 22.17
CA ASP A 35 1.86 -9.80 21.18
C ASP A 35 3.16 -8.97 21.03
N PRO A 36 4.32 -9.49 21.48
CA PRO A 36 5.59 -8.75 21.40
C PRO A 36 6.11 -8.58 19.96
N ALA A 37 5.54 -9.28 18.96
CA ALA A 37 5.87 -9.06 17.55
C ALA A 37 5.17 -7.82 16.99
N LEU A 38 4.07 -7.36 17.61
CA LEU A 38 3.27 -6.22 17.14
C LEU A 38 3.34 -5.01 18.07
N LEU A 39 3.53 -5.22 19.38
CA LEU A 39 3.56 -4.17 20.38
C LEU A 39 4.78 -4.33 21.28
N THR A 40 5.53 -3.24 21.47
CA THR A 40 6.61 -3.16 22.46
C THR A 40 6.17 -2.30 23.63
N TYR A 41 6.23 -2.84 24.84
CA TYR A 41 5.95 -2.09 26.07
C TYR A 41 6.98 -0.96 26.27
N VAL A 42 6.50 0.25 26.58
CA VAL A 42 7.34 1.43 26.84
C VAL A 42 7.32 1.82 28.31
N SER A 43 6.13 2.06 28.86
CA SER A 43 5.98 2.51 30.23
C SER A 43 4.55 2.35 30.75
N THR A 44 4.40 2.49 32.06
CA THR A 44 3.10 2.55 32.74
C THR A 44 3.10 3.70 33.72
N THR A 45 2.05 4.51 33.69
CA THR A 45 1.89 5.65 34.59
C THR A 45 0.50 5.65 35.23
N ALA A 46 0.40 6.24 36.42
CA ALA A 46 -0.87 6.40 37.10
C ALA A 46 -1.67 7.51 36.43
N ALA A 47 -2.94 7.24 36.11
CA ALA A 47 -3.87 8.24 35.59
C ALA A 47 -4.44 9.12 36.72
N ALA A 48 -5.19 10.16 36.37
CA ALA A 48 -5.77 11.09 37.35
C ALA A 48 -6.68 10.41 38.39
N GLY A 49 -7.40 9.34 38.01
CA GLY A 49 -8.26 8.58 38.92
C GLY A 49 -7.50 7.77 39.97
N ALA A 50 -6.19 7.56 39.78
CA ALA A 50 -5.31 6.91 40.73
C ALA A 50 -4.62 7.88 41.71
N ALA A 51 -5.08 9.14 41.82
CA ALA A 51 -4.47 10.12 42.71
C ALA A 51 -4.34 9.62 44.17
N GLY A 52 -3.12 9.69 44.69
CA GLY A 52 -2.77 9.20 46.03
C GLY A 52 -2.61 7.68 46.16
N ALA A 53 -2.68 6.95 45.05
CA ALA A 53 -2.28 5.54 45.00
C ALA A 53 -0.78 5.39 44.68
N THR A 54 -0.18 4.32 45.16
CA THR A 54 1.18 3.91 44.80
C THR A 54 1.10 2.89 43.66
N LEU A 55 1.73 3.21 42.53
CA LEU A 55 1.84 2.33 41.37
C LEU A 55 3.16 1.57 41.42
N ASN A 56 3.09 0.25 41.34
CA ASN A 56 4.23 -0.65 41.17
C ASN A 56 4.08 -1.38 39.84
N VAL A 57 5.14 -1.43 39.06
CA VAL A 57 5.17 -2.04 37.74
C VAL A 57 6.23 -3.13 37.74
N ASN A 58 5.89 -4.31 37.23
CA ASN A 58 6.81 -5.41 36.97
C ASN A 58 6.86 -5.67 35.47
N ASP A 59 7.85 -5.06 34.82
CA ASP A 59 8.14 -5.15 33.39
C ASP A 59 9.20 -6.22 33.06
N GLY A 60 9.63 -7.03 34.04
CA GLY A 60 10.67 -8.05 33.85
C GLY A 60 10.32 -9.14 32.84
N GLN A 61 9.06 -9.21 32.38
CA GLN A 61 8.59 -10.11 31.32
C GLN A 61 8.06 -9.36 30.07
N ALA A 62 8.34 -8.05 29.95
CA ALA A 62 7.82 -7.23 28.86
C ALA A 62 8.28 -7.73 27.49
N ALA A 63 9.55 -8.14 27.36
CA ALA A 63 10.08 -8.75 26.13
C ALA A 63 9.39 -10.07 25.74
N ALA A 64 8.72 -10.73 26.69
CA ALA A 64 7.92 -11.94 26.46
C ALA A 64 6.41 -11.63 26.33
N GLY A 65 6.03 -10.36 26.13
CA GLY A 65 4.65 -9.95 25.92
C GLY A 65 3.83 -9.85 27.21
N ARG A 66 4.44 -9.63 28.39
CA ARG A 66 3.72 -9.54 29.67
C ARG A 66 4.23 -8.43 30.58
N VAL A 67 3.32 -7.64 31.15
CA VAL A 67 3.63 -6.65 32.20
C VAL A 67 2.70 -6.82 33.38
N GLY A 68 3.25 -6.83 34.60
CA GLY A 68 2.47 -6.85 35.84
C GLY A 68 2.30 -5.45 36.40
N ILE A 69 1.12 -5.16 36.91
CA ILE A 69 0.73 -3.85 37.46
C ILE A 69 0.07 -4.07 38.82
N ALA A 70 0.53 -3.36 39.83
CA ALA A 70 -0.11 -3.30 41.14
C ALA A 70 -0.30 -1.84 41.55
N LEU A 71 -1.52 -1.48 41.95
CA LEU A 71 -1.89 -0.13 42.33
C LEU A 71 -2.65 -0.19 43.67
N ALA A 72 -2.21 0.56 44.67
CA ALA A 72 -2.85 0.55 45.99
C ALA A 72 -2.93 1.96 46.60
N ARG A 73 -4.08 2.32 47.18
CA ARG A 73 -4.18 3.52 48.03
C ARG A 73 -3.62 3.23 49.42
N SER A 74 -3.32 4.28 50.17
CA SER A 74 -2.95 4.13 51.59
C SER A 74 -4.01 3.37 52.39
N ALA A 75 -3.61 2.67 53.46
CA ALA A 75 -4.52 1.89 54.28
C ALA A 75 -5.72 2.73 54.76
N GLY A 76 -6.93 2.15 54.67
CA GLY A 76 -8.18 2.82 55.04
C GLY A 76 -8.73 3.80 54.00
N GLN A 77 -8.09 3.98 52.85
CA GLN A 77 -8.61 4.77 51.71
C GLN A 77 -9.22 3.85 50.66
N THR A 78 -10.18 4.34 49.88
CA THR A 78 -10.80 3.58 48.77
C THR A 78 -10.86 4.40 47.49
N PHE A 79 -10.92 3.74 46.34
CA PHE A 79 -11.27 4.39 45.09
C PHE A 79 -12.72 4.89 45.17
N PRO A 80 -13.03 6.11 44.70
CA PRO A 80 -14.40 6.62 44.68
C PRO A 80 -15.30 5.72 43.83
N ALA A 81 -16.57 5.56 44.23
CA ALA A 81 -17.54 4.82 43.43
C ALA A 81 -17.73 5.48 42.06
N GLY A 82 -17.83 4.67 41.01
CA GLY A 82 -17.97 5.11 39.62
C GLY A 82 -16.79 4.71 38.73
N ALA A 83 -16.92 5.02 37.43
CA ALA A 83 -15.90 4.72 36.43
C ALA A 83 -14.77 5.75 36.50
N THR A 84 -13.54 5.28 36.68
CA THR A 84 -12.35 6.14 36.68
C THR A 84 -11.18 5.46 35.99
N GLU A 85 -10.40 6.23 35.24
CA GLU A 85 -9.15 5.77 34.65
C GLU A 85 -8.06 5.73 35.73
N LEU A 86 -7.39 4.59 35.85
CA LEU A 86 -6.41 4.35 36.91
C LEU A 86 -4.99 4.29 36.36
N VAL A 87 -4.81 3.72 35.17
CA VAL A 87 -3.48 3.43 34.63
C VAL A 87 -3.44 3.68 33.13
N VAL A 88 -2.36 4.32 32.66
CA VAL A 88 -2.05 4.50 31.24
C VAL A 88 -0.83 3.66 30.91
N ILE A 89 -0.97 2.76 29.93
CA ILE A 89 0.11 1.90 29.43
C ILE A 89 0.50 2.38 28.04
N GLN A 90 1.77 2.68 27.84
CA GLN A 90 2.32 3.09 26.54
C GLN A 90 2.94 1.89 25.82
N PHE A 91 2.56 1.72 24.55
CA PHE A 91 3.12 0.74 23.63
C PHE A 91 3.64 1.43 22.38
N THR A 92 4.79 0.98 21.86
CA THR A 92 5.23 1.29 20.50
C THR A 92 4.75 0.18 19.56
N ALA A 93 4.03 0.53 18.51
CA ALA A 93 3.63 -0.43 17.48
C ALA A 93 4.81 -0.78 16.56
N ALA A 94 4.95 -2.06 16.22
CA ALA A 94 6.00 -2.52 15.33
C ALA A 94 5.88 -1.85 13.94
N ALA A 95 7.02 -1.47 13.36
CA ALA A 95 7.09 -1.08 11.96
C ALA A 95 6.65 -2.24 11.05
N GLY A 96 6.13 -1.93 9.88
CA GLY A 96 5.61 -2.91 8.92
C GLY A 96 4.57 -2.29 8.01
N THR A 97 3.77 -3.15 7.36
CA THR A 97 2.69 -2.76 6.45
C THR A 97 1.42 -3.54 6.80
N GLY A 98 0.27 -3.05 6.30
CA GLY A 98 -1.04 -3.59 6.61
C GLY A 98 -1.54 -3.20 8.01
N THR A 99 -2.82 -2.86 8.09
CA THR A 99 -3.53 -2.73 9.36
C THR A 99 -3.85 -4.11 9.94
N VAL A 100 -3.49 -4.33 11.20
CA VAL A 100 -3.77 -5.57 11.95
C VAL A 100 -4.32 -5.25 13.34
N THR A 101 -5.14 -6.14 13.89
CA THR A 101 -5.62 -6.03 15.26
C THR A 101 -4.96 -7.08 16.15
N THR A 102 -4.63 -6.71 17.39
CA THR A 102 -4.04 -7.61 18.38
C THR A 102 -4.66 -7.38 19.76
N PRO A 103 -4.98 -8.42 20.53
CA PRO A 103 -5.56 -8.25 21.85
C PRO A 103 -4.51 -7.80 22.88
N VAL A 104 -4.91 -6.90 23.77
CA VAL A 104 -4.24 -6.65 25.05
C VAL A 104 -5.15 -7.20 26.14
N ALA A 105 -4.75 -8.31 26.75
CA ALA A 105 -5.60 -9.12 27.59
C ALA A 105 -5.15 -9.16 29.05
N PHE A 106 -6.10 -9.19 29.97
CA PHE A 106 -5.84 -9.36 31.39
C PHE A 106 -5.39 -10.81 31.69
N GLY A 107 -4.29 -10.96 32.43
CA GLY A 107 -3.72 -12.24 32.82
C GLY A 107 -3.17 -12.23 34.25
N ASP A 108 -2.62 -13.38 34.68
CA ASP A 108 -2.28 -13.64 36.08
C ASP A 108 -0.77 -13.77 36.38
N ALA A 109 0.09 -13.41 35.42
CA ALA A 109 1.54 -13.42 35.59
C ALA A 109 2.21 -12.23 34.86
N PRO A 110 3.19 -11.53 35.47
CA PRO A 110 3.84 -11.87 36.74
C PRO A 110 3.07 -11.48 38.02
N ILE A 111 2.00 -10.68 37.92
CA ILE A 111 1.13 -10.30 39.04
C ILE A 111 -0.28 -10.89 38.80
N PRO A 112 -0.84 -11.68 39.74
CA PRO A 112 -2.19 -12.24 39.61
C PRO A 112 -3.26 -11.17 39.62
N ARG A 113 -4.40 -11.43 38.98
CA ARG A 113 -5.57 -10.54 39.07
C ARG A 113 -6.19 -10.62 40.45
N GLU A 114 -6.25 -9.48 41.12
CA GLU A 114 -6.90 -9.35 42.41
C GLU A 114 -7.37 -7.91 42.61
N ILE A 115 -8.54 -7.75 43.22
CA ILE A 115 -9.01 -6.47 43.77
C ILE A 115 -9.21 -6.71 45.25
N SER A 116 -8.80 -5.76 46.10
CA SER A 116 -9.01 -5.86 47.54
C SER A 116 -9.71 -4.64 48.10
N ASP A 117 -10.51 -4.82 49.15
CA ASP A 117 -11.13 -3.74 49.89
C ASP A 117 -10.14 -3.04 50.86
N ALA A 118 -10.58 -1.98 51.54
CA ALA A 118 -9.77 -1.25 52.53
C ALA A 118 -9.29 -2.08 53.72
N THR A 119 -9.85 -3.27 53.93
CA THR A 119 -9.47 -4.23 54.98
C THR A 119 -8.67 -5.42 54.43
N ALA A 120 -8.25 -5.36 53.15
CA ALA A 120 -7.51 -6.39 52.44
C ALA A 120 -8.27 -7.71 52.21
N ASN A 121 -9.60 -7.69 52.19
CA ASN A 121 -10.38 -8.82 51.68
C ASN A 121 -10.50 -8.72 50.15
N THR A 122 -10.46 -9.86 49.47
CA THR A 122 -10.67 -9.93 48.02
C THR A 122 -12.09 -9.48 47.64
N VAL A 123 -12.18 -8.65 46.61
CA VAL A 123 -13.42 -8.17 45.99
C VAL A 123 -13.54 -8.79 44.60
N GLU A 124 -14.71 -9.32 44.27
CA GLU A 124 -14.98 -9.86 42.95
C GLU A 124 -15.07 -8.73 41.91
N GLY A 125 -14.40 -8.91 40.76
CA GLY A 125 -14.41 -7.95 39.68
C GLY A 125 -14.37 -8.62 38.31
N ALA A 126 -15.02 -7.99 37.33
CA ALA A 126 -14.97 -8.43 35.94
C ALA A 126 -13.86 -7.69 35.18
N TYR A 127 -13.22 -8.40 34.25
CA TYR A 127 -12.13 -7.89 33.43
C TYR A 127 -12.52 -7.94 31.95
N THR A 128 -12.36 -6.81 31.27
CA THR A 128 -12.62 -6.67 29.84
C THR A 128 -11.31 -6.32 29.15
N ASN A 129 -10.89 -7.17 28.23
CA ASN A 129 -9.68 -6.98 27.41
C ASN A 129 -9.87 -5.82 26.42
N ALA A 130 -8.76 -5.29 25.92
CA ALA A 130 -8.75 -4.34 24.82
C ALA A 130 -8.33 -5.03 23.51
N THR A 131 -8.75 -4.44 22.41
CA THR A 131 -8.19 -4.66 21.07
C THR A 131 -7.37 -3.45 20.68
N VAL A 132 -6.12 -3.67 20.29
CA VAL A 132 -5.28 -2.64 19.71
C VAL A 132 -5.25 -2.82 18.21
N THR A 133 -5.67 -1.80 17.48
CA THR A 133 -5.50 -1.70 16.03
C THR A 133 -4.12 -1.10 15.76
N VAL A 134 -3.20 -1.92 15.26
CA VAL A 134 -1.94 -1.46 14.69
C VAL A 134 -2.23 -1.04 13.25
N ARG A 135 -2.36 0.26 13.04
CA ARG A 135 -2.76 0.85 11.75
C ARG A 135 -1.52 1.25 10.96
N ASP A 136 -1.60 1.18 9.64
CA ASP A 136 -0.52 1.69 8.80
C ASP A 136 -0.26 3.17 9.06
N ASN A 137 1.03 3.51 9.15
CA ASN A 137 1.43 4.90 9.25
C ASN A 137 1.52 5.48 7.84
N LEU A 138 0.47 6.20 7.45
CA LEU A 138 0.38 6.86 6.14
C LEU A 138 0.98 8.27 6.18
N ASP A 139 1.55 8.71 7.30
CA ASP A 139 2.16 10.02 7.43
C ASP A 139 3.58 10.02 6.85
N TRP A 140 3.81 10.85 5.85
CA TRP A 140 5.12 11.04 5.22
C TRP A 140 5.24 12.45 4.62
N LEU A 141 6.48 12.94 4.50
CA LEU A 141 6.78 14.22 3.87
C LEU A 141 8.05 14.09 3.02
N LEU A 142 7.92 14.28 1.72
CA LEU A 142 9.05 14.28 0.78
C LEU A 142 9.48 15.72 0.48
N THR A 143 10.78 15.94 0.39
CA THR A 143 11.36 17.22 -0.03
C THR A 143 12.01 17.07 -1.41
N ILE A 144 11.65 17.96 -2.33
CA ILE A 144 12.34 18.13 -3.60
C ILE A 144 13.23 19.36 -3.47
N ALA A 145 14.54 19.14 -3.44
CA ALA A 145 15.52 20.22 -3.47
C ALA A 145 15.73 20.71 -4.90
N VAL A 146 15.90 22.02 -5.05
CA VAL A 146 15.89 22.70 -6.34
C VAL A 146 17.12 23.60 -6.47
N SER A 147 17.88 23.42 -7.55
CA SER A 147 18.96 24.35 -7.91
C SER A 147 18.43 25.56 -8.70
N ASN A 148 19.09 26.71 -8.56
CA ASN A 148 18.81 27.93 -9.34
C ASN A 148 17.36 28.47 -9.23
N ALA A 149 16.64 28.19 -8.14
CA ALA A 149 15.30 28.69 -7.86
C ALA A 149 15.27 29.84 -6.84
N ASP A 150 14.14 30.54 -6.78
CA ASP A 150 13.76 31.50 -5.72
C ASP A 150 13.71 30.84 -4.33
N LYS A 151 13.26 29.59 -4.28
CA LYS A 151 13.15 28.74 -3.10
C LYS A 151 14.07 27.53 -3.25
N PRO A 152 14.82 27.14 -2.21
CA PRO A 152 15.75 26.01 -2.29
C PRO A 152 15.06 24.65 -2.38
N ASP A 153 13.76 24.59 -2.07
CA ASP A 153 12.98 23.36 -1.99
C ASP A 153 11.46 23.61 -2.07
N VAL A 154 10.76 22.54 -2.42
CA VAL A 154 9.33 22.34 -2.18
C VAL A 154 9.10 21.02 -1.46
N GLN A 155 7.98 20.91 -0.75
CA GLN A 155 7.64 19.74 0.04
C GLN A 155 6.22 19.24 -0.28
N PHE A 156 6.01 17.93 -0.27
CA PHE A 156 4.67 17.36 -0.37
C PHE A 156 4.56 16.12 0.48
N GLY A 157 3.35 15.80 0.93
CA GLY A 157 3.18 14.75 1.92
C GLY A 157 1.73 14.38 2.18
N MET A 158 1.59 13.38 3.04
CA MET A 158 0.32 13.06 3.70
C MET A 158 0.55 13.15 5.20
N GLN A 159 -0.37 13.77 5.94
CA GLN A 159 -0.29 13.83 7.40
C GLN A 159 -1.66 13.74 8.04
N THR A 160 -1.75 12.97 9.13
CA THR A 160 -2.98 12.81 9.90
C THR A 160 -3.44 14.18 10.43
N GLY A 161 -4.64 14.59 10.04
CA GLY A 161 -5.25 15.86 10.43
C GLY A 161 -5.20 16.95 9.36
N ALA A 162 -4.46 16.74 8.26
CA ALA A 162 -4.49 17.61 7.09
C ALA A 162 -5.78 17.43 6.26
N THR A 163 -6.07 18.38 5.39
CA THR A 163 -7.11 18.30 4.36
C THR A 163 -6.48 18.31 2.97
N ASP A 164 -7.26 18.02 1.92
CA ASP A 164 -6.75 18.07 0.53
C ASP A 164 -6.68 19.51 -0.03
N GLY A 165 -7.07 20.50 0.76
CA GLY A 165 -6.97 21.92 0.43
C GLY A 165 -6.11 22.67 1.43
N TYR A 166 -5.96 23.99 1.25
CA TYR A 166 -5.04 24.81 2.05
C TYR A 166 -5.35 24.81 3.57
N ASP A 167 -4.41 24.28 4.35
CA ASP A 167 -4.41 24.22 5.80
C ASP A 167 -3.51 25.32 6.40
N GLU A 168 -4.10 26.51 6.61
CA GLU A 168 -3.37 27.71 7.07
C GLU A 168 -2.66 27.50 8.43
N GLY A 169 -1.35 27.67 8.44
CA GLY A 169 -0.55 27.73 9.66
C GLY A 169 -0.25 26.40 10.34
N THR A 170 -0.66 25.28 9.74
CA THR A 170 -0.42 23.93 10.26
C THR A 170 0.38 23.06 9.29
N PHE A 171 -0.22 22.73 8.15
CA PHE A 171 0.31 21.71 7.24
C PHE A 171 0.86 22.32 5.96
N ASP A 172 0.18 23.31 5.38
CA ASP A 172 0.63 23.92 4.12
C ASP A 172 1.51 25.14 4.32
N LEU A 173 2.27 25.47 3.27
CA LEU A 173 2.99 26.73 3.16
C LEU A 173 2.68 27.36 1.80
N ASP A 174 2.05 28.51 1.83
CA ASP A 174 1.83 29.38 0.67
C ASP A 174 3.16 29.74 -0.01
N SER A 175 3.14 29.78 -1.34
CA SER A 175 4.13 30.45 -2.17
C SER A 175 3.55 31.72 -2.82
N PRO A 176 3.58 32.88 -2.14
CA PRO A 176 2.73 34.03 -2.48
C PRO A 176 3.09 34.79 -3.77
N GLU A 177 4.12 34.40 -4.52
CA GLU A 177 4.42 35.02 -5.82
C GLU A 177 5.23 34.07 -6.71
N ALA A 178 4.65 33.65 -7.84
CA ALA A 178 5.42 33.11 -8.96
C ALA A 178 6.11 34.28 -9.69
N PRO A 179 7.38 34.16 -10.09
CA PRO A 179 8.08 35.18 -10.86
C PRO A 179 7.28 35.54 -12.12
N ALA A 180 7.04 36.85 -12.33
CA ALA A 180 6.34 37.29 -13.52
C ALA A 180 7.10 36.86 -14.81
N PRO A 181 6.40 36.63 -15.95
CA PRO A 181 7.06 36.31 -17.21
C PRO A 181 8.09 37.40 -17.59
N GLY A 182 9.39 37.06 -17.55
CA GLY A 182 10.49 37.95 -17.93
C GLY A 182 11.35 38.50 -16.78
N VAL A 183 11.08 38.16 -15.51
CA VAL A 183 11.97 38.49 -14.37
C VAL A 183 12.97 37.34 -14.14
N PRO A 184 14.25 37.56 -13.76
CA PRO A 184 15.29 36.52 -13.75
C PRO A 184 15.19 35.44 -12.65
N GLN A 185 14.07 35.33 -11.95
CA GLN A 185 13.89 34.33 -10.89
C GLN A 185 13.15 33.13 -11.46
N GLY A 186 13.73 31.94 -11.30
CA GLY A 186 13.08 30.67 -11.57
C GLY A 186 12.44 30.16 -10.29
N GLY A 187 11.57 29.17 -10.38
CA GLY A 187 10.86 28.68 -9.21
C GLY A 187 10.17 27.35 -9.45
N VAL A 188 9.76 26.72 -8.35
CA VAL A 188 9.06 25.45 -8.32
C VAL A 188 7.91 25.57 -7.33
N TYR A 189 6.71 25.18 -7.75
CA TYR A 189 5.48 25.34 -6.97
C TYR A 189 4.59 24.11 -7.15
N PHE A 190 3.94 23.68 -6.08
CA PHE A 190 2.76 22.84 -6.21
C PHE A 190 1.55 23.71 -6.56
N VAL A 191 0.65 23.19 -7.39
CA VAL A 191 -0.49 23.94 -7.92
C VAL A 191 -1.77 23.13 -7.73
N ASP A 192 -2.79 23.75 -7.17
CA ASP A 192 -4.13 23.15 -7.07
C ASP A 192 -5.03 23.49 -8.26
N ALA A 193 -6.30 23.12 -8.18
CA ALA A 193 -7.28 23.36 -9.24
C ALA A 193 -7.70 24.83 -9.40
N ASP A 194 -7.43 25.67 -8.40
CA ASP A 194 -7.77 27.09 -8.37
C ASP A 194 -6.55 27.98 -8.66
N ASP A 195 -5.46 27.39 -9.20
CA ASP A 195 -4.17 28.01 -9.48
C ASP A 195 -3.46 28.58 -8.23
N PHE A 196 -3.80 28.09 -7.03
CA PHE A 196 -3.10 28.46 -5.80
C PHE A 196 -1.74 27.77 -5.75
N LEU A 197 -0.72 28.51 -5.31
CA LEU A 197 0.67 28.04 -5.32
C LEU A 197 1.14 27.68 -3.92
N TYR A 198 1.66 26.47 -3.78
CA TYR A 198 2.16 25.95 -2.52
C TYR A 198 3.67 25.72 -2.61
N ARG A 199 4.39 26.15 -1.57
CA ARG A 199 5.75 25.66 -1.29
C ARG A 199 5.68 24.31 -0.58
N ARG A 200 4.62 24.08 0.19
CA ARG A 200 4.33 22.80 0.82
C ARG A 200 2.84 22.49 0.67
N ASP A 201 2.53 21.36 0.03
CA ASP A 201 1.18 20.80 -0.16
C ASP A 201 1.10 19.44 0.58
N VAL A 202 0.44 19.43 1.73
CA VAL A 202 0.24 18.24 2.56
C VAL A 202 -1.23 17.87 2.57
N ARG A 203 -1.53 16.61 2.27
CA ARG A 203 -2.90 16.11 2.12
C ARG A 203 -3.35 15.20 3.24
N ALA A 204 -4.65 14.96 3.31
CA ALA A 204 -5.19 13.95 4.20
C ALA A 204 -4.62 12.57 3.82
N PRO A 205 -4.39 11.66 4.79
CA PRO A 205 -3.92 10.32 4.47
C PRO A 205 -4.93 9.55 3.62
N ALA A 206 -4.47 8.93 2.54
CA ALA A 206 -5.30 8.15 1.63
C ALA A 206 -4.69 6.78 1.36
N GLU A 207 -5.53 5.74 1.33
CA GLU A 207 -5.15 4.38 0.92
C GLU A 207 -5.21 4.20 -0.61
N ALA A 208 -5.50 5.28 -1.35
CA ALA A 208 -5.55 5.32 -2.80
C ALA A 208 -4.44 6.20 -3.37
N ALA A 209 -4.14 6.01 -4.66
CA ALA A 209 -3.20 6.87 -5.35
C ALA A 209 -3.62 8.34 -5.28
N THR A 210 -2.68 9.19 -4.90
CA THR A 210 -2.87 10.64 -4.72
C THR A 210 -1.86 11.39 -5.58
N THR A 211 -2.28 12.51 -6.15
CA THR A 211 -1.51 13.25 -7.15
C THR A 211 -1.23 14.69 -6.75
N TRP A 212 -0.01 15.17 -7.01
CA TRP A 212 0.40 16.56 -6.86
C TRP A 212 0.83 17.14 -8.20
N ASN A 213 0.30 18.30 -8.57
CA ASN A 213 0.74 19.01 -9.78
C ASN A 213 1.88 19.95 -9.41
N LEU A 214 2.97 19.87 -10.16
CA LEU A 214 4.19 20.64 -9.95
C LEU A 214 4.45 21.51 -11.17
N GLU A 215 4.55 22.82 -10.98
CA GLU A 215 5.03 23.76 -11.98
C GLU A 215 6.50 24.11 -11.73
N VAL A 216 7.31 24.06 -12.79
CA VAL A 216 8.73 24.41 -12.77
C VAL A 216 9.00 25.49 -13.81
N VAL A 217 9.40 26.66 -13.35
CA VAL A 217 9.75 27.82 -14.19
C VAL A 217 11.26 28.00 -14.18
N ALA A 218 11.94 27.55 -15.22
CA ALA A 218 13.40 27.64 -15.32
C ALA A 218 13.88 29.04 -15.69
N ASN A 219 14.89 29.53 -14.96
CA ASN A 219 15.50 30.84 -15.20
C ASN A 219 16.52 30.82 -16.35
N GLN A 220 17.49 31.74 -16.36
CA GLN A 220 18.55 31.77 -17.38
C GLN A 220 19.54 30.59 -17.28
N LEU A 221 19.49 29.81 -16.20
CA LEU A 221 20.27 28.61 -15.97
C LEU A 221 19.35 27.39 -15.94
N PRO A 222 19.85 26.20 -16.30
CA PRO A 222 19.11 24.97 -16.09
C PRO A 222 18.86 24.78 -14.59
N MET A 223 17.70 24.21 -14.26
CA MET A 223 17.32 23.85 -12.90
C MET A 223 17.40 22.34 -12.72
N THR A 224 17.79 21.90 -11.54
CA THR A 224 17.84 20.48 -11.18
C THR A 224 16.94 20.25 -9.98
N LEU A 225 15.93 19.42 -10.16
CA LEU A 225 15.15 18.83 -9.08
C LEU A 225 15.91 17.62 -8.56
N SER A 226 15.97 17.45 -7.25
CA SER A 226 16.59 16.29 -6.61
C SER A 226 15.84 15.89 -5.34
N TRP A 227 15.76 14.59 -5.07
CA TRP A 227 15.07 14.06 -3.90
C TRP A 227 15.83 12.86 -3.32
N ASN A 228 15.57 12.55 -2.04
CA ASN A 228 16.15 11.40 -1.36
C ASN A 228 15.21 10.20 -1.48
N PRO A 229 15.58 9.12 -2.20
CA PRO A 229 14.71 7.95 -2.33
C PRO A 229 14.48 7.23 -0.99
N ALA A 230 15.38 7.36 -0.02
CA ALA A 230 15.19 6.78 1.32
C ALA A 230 14.13 7.50 2.17
N ALA A 231 13.62 8.66 1.72
CA ALA A 231 12.50 9.35 2.33
C ALA A 231 11.14 8.92 1.74
N ILE A 232 11.14 8.09 0.69
CA ILE A 232 9.94 7.45 0.17
C ILE A 232 9.61 6.28 1.10
N PRO A 233 8.37 6.18 1.62
CA PRO A 233 7.94 5.03 2.41
C PRO A 233 8.15 3.72 1.64
N SER A 234 8.61 2.67 2.33
CA SER A 234 8.99 1.39 1.71
C SER A 234 7.83 0.63 1.06
N ASP A 235 6.62 1.02 1.39
CA ASP A 235 5.33 0.47 0.98
C ASP A 235 4.57 1.43 0.07
N TRP A 236 5.28 2.35 -0.59
CA TRP A 236 4.71 3.29 -1.53
C TRP A 236 5.54 3.38 -2.80
N HIS A 237 4.84 3.48 -3.92
CA HIS A 237 5.41 3.76 -5.23
C HIS A 237 5.16 5.21 -5.63
N PHE A 238 6.24 5.90 -6.01
CA PHE A 238 6.21 7.31 -6.41
C PHE A 238 6.64 7.44 -7.87
N THR A 239 5.78 8.04 -8.68
CA THR A 239 6.10 8.40 -10.06
C THR A 239 6.00 9.89 -10.29
N MET A 240 6.80 10.41 -11.21
CA MET A 240 6.70 11.78 -11.72
C MET A 240 6.58 11.73 -13.24
N HIS A 241 5.53 12.32 -13.80
CA HIS A 241 5.26 12.32 -15.23
C HIS A 241 5.17 13.76 -15.75
N GLU A 242 5.93 14.10 -16.79
CA GLU A 242 5.79 15.39 -17.45
C GLU A 242 4.42 15.49 -18.15
N VAL A 243 3.75 16.62 -18.00
CA VAL A 243 2.46 16.92 -18.63
C VAL A 243 2.54 18.25 -19.39
N ASN A 244 1.62 18.45 -20.33
CA ASN A 244 1.43 19.77 -20.95
C ASN A 244 0.56 20.67 -20.07
N ALA A 245 0.39 21.94 -20.44
CA ALA A 245 -0.44 22.90 -19.70
C ALA A 245 -1.93 22.51 -19.61
N GLY A 246 -2.40 21.54 -20.40
CA GLY A 246 -3.74 20.96 -20.32
C GLY A 246 -3.79 19.65 -19.53
N ASN A 247 -2.75 19.35 -18.75
CA ASN A 247 -2.58 18.15 -17.92
C ASN A 247 -2.55 16.82 -18.69
N ALA A 248 -2.30 16.84 -20.02
CA ALA A 248 -2.10 15.61 -20.78
C ALA A 248 -0.64 15.16 -20.68
N THR A 249 -0.44 13.87 -20.42
CA THR A 249 0.89 13.27 -20.22
C THR A 249 1.74 13.30 -21.48
N ILE A 250 3.05 13.50 -21.30
CA ILE A 250 4.04 13.48 -22.38
C ILE A 250 4.66 12.07 -22.44
N PRO A 251 4.53 11.34 -23.56
CA PRO A 251 5.06 9.98 -23.68
C PRO A 251 6.58 9.91 -23.43
N GLY A 252 7.03 8.84 -22.77
CA GLY A 252 8.46 8.58 -22.52
C GLY A 252 9.11 9.45 -21.45
N THR A 253 8.33 10.21 -20.68
CA THR A 253 8.84 11.10 -19.62
C THR A 253 8.49 10.66 -18.19
N LEU A 254 7.93 9.46 -18.04
CA LEU A 254 7.63 8.88 -16.74
C LEU A 254 8.94 8.57 -16.00
N ILE A 255 9.02 9.02 -14.76
CA ILE A 255 10.15 8.83 -13.87
C ILE A 255 9.67 8.05 -12.66
N ASP A 256 10.32 6.93 -12.37
CA ASP A 256 10.23 6.26 -11.09
C ASP A 256 11.16 6.98 -10.11
N MET A 257 10.58 7.55 -9.04
CA MET A 257 11.31 8.39 -8.08
C MET A 257 12.15 7.59 -7.08
N ALA A 258 12.00 6.27 -7.01
CA ALA A 258 12.85 5.41 -6.18
C ALA A 258 14.17 5.07 -6.89
N THR A 259 14.14 4.93 -8.22
CA THR A 259 15.31 4.56 -9.04
C THR A 259 16.02 5.75 -9.67
N THR A 260 15.28 6.81 -9.98
CA THR A 260 15.81 8.07 -10.49
C THR A 260 15.68 9.11 -9.38
N THR A 261 16.76 9.84 -9.09
CA THR A 261 16.79 10.78 -7.94
C THR A 261 16.92 12.25 -8.36
N THR A 262 16.98 12.52 -9.67
CA THR A 262 17.17 13.87 -10.19
C THR A 262 16.42 14.09 -11.50
N ARG A 263 15.97 15.31 -11.75
CA ARG A 263 15.41 15.76 -13.04
C ARG A 263 15.96 17.14 -13.41
N GLU A 264 16.60 17.24 -14.57
CA GLU A 264 17.02 18.53 -15.12
C GLU A 264 15.90 19.17 -15.95
N VAL A 265 15.72 20.48 -15.79
CA VAL A 265 14.83 21.33 -16.58
C VAL A 265 15.67 22.39 -17.27
N ALA A 266 15.57 22.44 -18.60
CA ALA A 266 16.36 23.35 -19.42
C ALA A 266 16.05 24.82 -19.11
N ALA A 267 17.08 25.67 -19.17
CA ALA A 267 16.94 27.11 -18.98
C ALA A 267 15.85 27.71 -19.88
N LEU A 268 15.16 28.75 -19.41
CA LEU A 268 14.14 29.51 -20.12
C LEU A 268 12.94 28.67 -20.59
N THR A 269 12.62 27.59 -19.87
CA THR A 269 11.46 26.74 -20.14
C THR A 269 10.52 26.70 -18.94
N VAL A 270 9.23 26.49 -19.21
CA VAL A 270 8.24 26.12 -18.19
C VAL A 270 7.86 24.67 -18.42
N LYS A 271 7.87 23.88 -17.35
CA LYS A 271 7.50 22.45 -17.36
C LYS A 271 6.50 22.16 -16.27
N TYR A 272 5.60 21.24 -16.56
CA TYR A 272 4.60 20.75 -15.61
C TYR A 272 4.83 19.26 -15.38
N TYR A 273 4.70 18.84 -14.13
CA TYR A 273 4.80 17.44 -13.74
C TYR A 273 3.62 17.06 -12.87
N VAL A 274 3.15 15.83 -13.01
CA VAL A 274 2.25 15.20 -12.04
C VAL A 274 3.05 14.18 -11.26
N ILE A 275 3.13 14.36 -9.95
CA ILE A 275 3.67 13.36 -9.04
C ILE A 275 2.50 12.50 -8.57
N THR A 276 2.61 11.19 -8.70
CA THR A 276 1.62 10.24 -8.16
C THR A 276 2.29 9.41 -7.08
N ALA A 277 1.81 9.51 -5.84
CA ALA A 277 2.14 8.60 -4.77
C ALA A 277 1.00 7.59 -4.64
N SER A 278 1.33 6.31 -4.82
CA SER A 278 0.41 5.21 -4.60
C SER A 278 0.95 4.39 -3.45
N PRO A 279 0.14 4.01 -2.45
CA PRO A 279 0.54 2.91 -1.61
C PRO A 279 0.76 1.70 -2.52
N ASP A 280 1.77 0.90 -2.21
CA ASP A 280 1.84 -0.47 -2.67
C ASP A 280 0.61 -1.13 -2.07
N ALA A 281 -0.48 -1.23 -2.84
CA ALA A 281 -1.69 -1.86 -2.35
C ALA A 281 -1.29 -3.21 -1.75
N PRO A 282 -1.81 -3.57 -0.55
CA PRO A 282 -1.33 -4.74 0.16
C PRO A 282 -1.39 -5.91 -0.80
N CYS A 283 -0.23 -6.50 -1.10
CA CYS A 283 -0.03 -7.64 -1.97
C CYS A 283 -0.63 -8.92 -1.37
N ALA A 284 -1.86 -8.83 -0.85
CA ALA A 284 -2.58 -9.86 -0.13
C ALA A 284 -3.58 -10.57 -1.04
N ALA A 285 -3.99 -9.94 -2.15
CA ALA A 285 -4.80 -10.62 -3.13
C ALA A 285 -3.91 -11.57 -3.96
N THR A 286 -4.40 -12.79 -4.14
CA THR A 286 -3.72 -13.85 -4.88
C THR A 286 -4.59 -14.36 -5.99
N ALA A 287 -4.00 -14.68 -7.14
CA ALA A 287 -4.66 -15.39 -8.22
C ALA A 287 -3.85 -16.62 -8.62
N GLU A 288 -4.53 -17.72 -8.93
CA GLU A 288 -3.89 -18.92 -9.46
C GLU A 288 -3.94 -18.92 -10.99
N ILE A 289 -2.78 -19.12 -11.62
CA ILE A 289 -2.65 -19.27 -13.07
C ILE A 289 -2.28 -20.72 -13.35
N GLU A 290 -3.19 -21.43 -14.02
CA GLU A 290 -2.98 -22.80 -14.44
C GLU A 290 -2.25 -22.85 -15.77
N PHE A 291 -1.13 -23.58 -15.81
CA PHE A 291 -0.39 -23.90 -17.02
C PHE A 291 -0.53 -25.40 -17.31
N ALA A 292 -0.82 -25.73 -18.57
CA ALA A 292 -0.65 -27.08 -19.09
C ALA A 292 0.75 -27.25 -19.68
N ALA A 293 1.21 -28.50 -19.82
CA ALA A 293 2.46 -28.78 -20.51
C ALA A 293 2.40 -28.30 -21.97
N GLY A 294 3.33 -27.43 -22.37
CA GLY A 294 3.40 -26.82 -23.70
C GLY A 294 3.25 -25.30 -23.68
N TRP A 295 2.82 -24.76 -24.82
CA TRP A 295 2.54 -23.33 -24.96
C TRP A 295 1.17 -22.99 -24.40
N ASN A 296 1.12 -21.97 -23.53
CA ASN A 296 -0.09 -21.46 -22.92
C ASN A 296 -0.30 -20.00 -23.32
N LEU A 297 -1.55 -19.65 -23.60
CA LEU A 297 -2.00 -18.28 -23.82
C LEU A 297 -2.71 -17.80 -22.55
N ILE A 298 -2.02 -17.02 -21.73
CA ILE A 298 -2.52 -16.58 -20.42
C ILE A 298 -2.79 -15.08 -20.44
N SER A 299 -3.53 -14.61 -19.44
CA SER A 299 -3.62 -13.19 -19.07
C SER A 299 -3.72 -13.12 -17.56
N LEU A 300 -3.00 -12.21 -16.93
CA LEU A 300 -3.05 -12.10 -15.47
C LEU A 300 -4.38 -11.43 -15.06
N PRO A 301 -5.13 -12.03 -14.12
CA PRO A 301 -6.37 -11.45 -13.61
C PRO A 301 -6.12 -10.41 -12.49
N ILE A 302 -4.86 -10.29 -12.05
CA ILE A 302 -4.41 -9.44 -10.96
C ILE A 302 -3.14 -8.73 -11.38
N GLU A 303 -2.95 -7.46 -10.97
CA GLU A 303 -1.75 -6.69 -11.29
C GLU A 303 -0.62 -7.12 -10.34
N PRO A 304 0.49 -7.71 -10.83
CA PRO A 304 1.53 -8.22 -9.94
C PRO A 304 2.22 -7.08 -9.19
N CYS A 305 2.44 -7.29 -7.90
CA CYS A 305 3.22 -6.33 -7.10
C CYS A 305 4.68 -6.24 -7.56
N ASN A 306 5.26 -7.39 -7.94
CA ASN A 306 6.51 -7.43 -8.67
C ASN A 306 6.22 -7.93 -10.08
N ARG A 307 6.33 -7.02 -11.05
CA ARG A 307 5.99 -7.30 -12.46
C ARG A 307 7.04 -8.12 -13.19
N ALA A 308 8.25 -8.26 -12.64
CA ALA A 308 9.32 -8.97 -13.33
C ALA A 308 8.88 -10.40 -13.67
N VAL A 309 9.05 -10.80 -14.93
CA VAL A 309 8.64 -12.12 -15.44
C VAL A 309 9.14 -13.26 -14.53
N ASP A 310 10.40 -13.19 -14.10
CA ASP A 310 11.00 -14.18 -13.22
C ASP A 310 10.39 -14.19 -11.82
N ALA A 311 9.91 -13.07 -11.31
CA ALA A 311 9.26 -12.99 -10.00
C ALA A 311 7.80 -13.48 -10.05
N VAL A 312 7.08 -13.14 -11.12
CA VAL A 312 5.67 -13.54 -11.30
C VAL A 312 5.54 -15.03 -11.58
N LEU A 313 6.41 -15.57 -12.44
CA LEU A 313 6.36 -16.96 -12.89
C LEU A 313 7.28 -17.88 -12.06
N TRP A 314 7.86 -17.36 -10.99
CA TRP A 314 8.59 -18.17 -10.02
C TRP A 314 7.63 -19.14 -9.33
N THR A 315 8.01 -20.40 -9.26
CA THR A 315 7.37 -21.35 -8.34
C THR A 315 8.40 -21.71 -7.27
N GLN A 316 8.09 -21.46 -6.00
CA GLN A 316 8.87 -22.07 -4.93
C GLN A 316 8.80 -23.58 -5.10
N GLY A 317 9.97 -24.23 -5.08
CA GLY A 317 10.07 -25.68 -5.13
C GLY A 317 9.12 -26.30 -4.10
N ARG A 318 8.26 -27.20 -4.58
CA ARG A 318 7.53 -28.12 -3.72
C ARG A 318 8.56 -28.85 -2.85
N ASP A 319 8.32 -28.78 -1.55
CA ASP A 319 8.90 -29.60 -0.49
C ASP A 319 10.36 -29.26 -0.09
N GLY A 320 10.49 -28.32 0.86
CA GLY A 320 11.10 -28.63 2.15
C GLY A 320 12.59 -28.98 2.27
N GLU A 321 13.47 -28.63 1.34
CA GLU A 321 14.92 -28.70 1.58
C GLU A 321 15.58 -27.35 1.24
N GLU A 322 15.88 -26.59 2.30
CA GLU A 322 16.86 -25.50 2.29
C GLU A 322 18.25 -26.11 2.02
N GLU A 323 18.73 -26.11 0.78
CA GLU A 323 20.17 -26.09 0.50
C GLU A 323 20.47 -25.71 -0.96
N GLU A 324 21.25 -24.64 -1.12
CA GLU A 324 22.09 -24.29 -2.28
C GLU A 324 21.57 -24.64 -3.70
N ALA A 325 20.94 -23.69 -4.38
CA ALA A 325 20.79 -23.74 -5.83
C ALA A 325 21.21 -22.42 -6.47
N GLY A 326 22.53 -22.23 -6.59
CA GLY A 326 23.11 -21.29 -7.54
C GLY A 326 22.56 -21.57 -8.94
N ALA A 327 22.21 -20.51 -9.66
CA ALA A 327 21.78 -20.57 -11.04
C ALA A 327 22.83 -21.30 -11.90
N MET A 328 22.45 -22.42 -12.51
CA MET A 328 23.18 -22.90 -13.69
C MET A 328 22.77 -22.05 -14.90
N ARG A 329 23.74 -21.81 -15.77
CA ARG A 329 23.73 -20.96 -16.97
C ARG A 329 22.78 -21.45 -18.10
N ASP A 330 21.78 -22.28 -17.81
CA ASP A 330 20.89 -22.89 -18.83
C ASP A 330 19.38 -22.84 -18.50
N GLY A 331 18.96 -22.17 -17.41
CA GLY A 331 17.54 -21.89 -17.14
C GLY A 331 16.65 -23.11 -16.85
N ARG A 332 17.23 -24.29 -16.57
CA ARG A 332 16.47 -25.55 -16.37
C ARG A 332 16.11 -25.84 -14.91
N ARG A 333 15.67 -24.84 -14.15
CA ARG A 333 15.08 -25.06 -12.81
C ARG A 333 13.79 -24.25 -12.54
N GLY A 334 13.09 -23.81 -13.58
CA GLY A 334 11.71 -23.33 -13.49
C GLY A 334 10.74 -24.34 -14.11
N THR A 335 9.60 -24.62 -13.45
CA THR A 335 8.45 -25.32 -14.06
C THR A 335 7.80 -24.50 -15.17
N ILE A 336 8.16 -23.22 -15.31
CA ILE A 336 7.82 -22.29 -16.38
C ILE A 336 9.10 -21.78 -17.04
N TYR A 337 9.12 -21.66 -18.37
CA TYR A 337 10.24 -21.08 -19.11
C TYR A 337 10.12 -19.56 -19.16
N THR A 338 10.82 -18.88 -18.26
CA THR A 338 10.79 -17.41 -18.12
C THR A 338 11.69 -16.68 -19.12
N GLY A 339 12.67 -17.38 -19.71
CA GLY A 339 13.61 -16.81 -20.67
C GLY A 339 13.01 -16.40 -22.03
N ALA A 340 11.72 -16.66 -22.27
CA ALA A 340 11.01 -16.18 -23.45
C ALA A 340 9.48 -16.12 -23.20
N VAL A 341 9.03 -14.98 -22.66
CA VAL A 341 7.61 -14.63 -22.55
C VAL A 341 7.29 -13.56 -23.57
N TRP A 342 6.20 -13.72 -24.33
CA TRP A 342 5.89 -12.85 -25.47
C TRP A 342 4.52 -12.20 -25.30
N ARG A 343 4.43 -10.90 -25.59
CA ARG A 343 3.15 -10.21 -25.77
C ARG A 343 2.94 -9.86 -27.24
N PHE A 344 1.69 -9.72 -27.63
CA PHE A 344 1.35 -9.14 -28.92
C PHE A 344 1.18 -7.63 -28.80
N VAL A 345 1.85 -6.89 -29.67
CA VAL A 345 1.83 -5.42 -29.65
C VAL A 345 0.77 -4.90 -30.61
N ASN A 346 -0.20 -4.19 -30.03
CA ASN A 346 -1.14 -3.34 -30.73
C ASN A 346 -1.42 -2.11 -29.86
N ASP A 347 -0.50 -1.14 -29.86
CA ASP A 347 -0.54 0.06 -29.01
C ASP A 347 -1.07 1.30 -29.76
N GLY A 348 -1.54 1.13 -31.01
CA GLY A 348 -2.00 2.20 -31.90
C GLY A 348 -0.89 2.97 -32.62
N VAL A 349 0.38 2.65 -32.35
CA VAL A 349 1.58 3.22 -32.99
C VAL A 349 2.42 2.14 -33.67
N ASN A 350 2.65 1.03 -32.97
CA ASN A 350 3.27 -0.19 -33.41
C ASN A 350 2.21 -1.31 -33.39
N GLU A 351 1.98 -1.96 -34.53
CA GLU A 351 0.90 -2.93 -34.66
C GLU A 351 1.41 -4.24 -35.29
N GLY A 352 0.88 -5.37 -34.84
CA GLY A 352 0.94 -6.62 -35.60
C GLY A 352 2.19 -7.47 -35.41
N HIS A 353 2.90 -7.33 -34.29
CA HIS A 353 4.10 -8.14 -34.01
C HIS A 353 4.14 -8.64 -32.57
N TYR A 354 5.01 -9.62 -32.32
CA TYR A 354 5.33 -10.08 -30.98
C TYR A 354 6.63 -9.47 -30.50
N GLU A 355 6.67 -9.17 -29.21
CA GLU A 355 7.91 -8.79 -28.55
C GLU A 355 8.07 -9.57 -27.25
N GLN A 356 9.32 -9.80 -26.87
CA GLN A 356 9.66 -10.41 -25.60
C GLN A 356 9.48 -9.39 -24.49
N VAL A 357 8.88 -9.81 -23.39
CA VAL A 357 8.66 -8.95 -22.22
C VAL A 357 9.57 -9.34 -21.07
N THR A 358 9.97 -8.34 -20.29
CA THR A 358 10.60 -8.52 -18.98
C THR A 358 9.62 -8.29 -17.83
N GLU A 359 8.44 -7.74 -18.13
CA GLU A 359 7.39 -7.43 -17.17
C GLU A 359 6.02 -7.98 -17.61
N LEU A 360 5.24 -8.43 -16.64
CA LEU A 360 3.86 -8.87 -16.81
C LEU A 360 2.89 -7.91 -16.11
N HIS A 361 1.79 -7.62 -16.79
CA HIS A 361 0.70 -6.79 -16.32
C HIS A 361 -0.61 -7.56 -16.40
N ALA A 362 -1.57 -7.16 -15.58
CA ALA A 362 -2.92 -7.65 -15.68
C ALA A 362 -3.57 -7.29 -17.01
N LEU A 363 -4.58 -8.08 -17.40
CA LEU A 363 -5.44 -7.86 -18.57
C LEU A 363 -4.72 -7.92 -19.93
N VAL A 364 -3.40 -8.01 -19.95
CA VAL A 364 -2.58 -8.23 -21.14
C VAL A 364 -2.38 -9.73 -21.32
N GLY A 365 -2.55 -10.21 -22.56
CA GLY A 365 -2.31 -11.61 -22.85
C GLY A 365 -0.86 -11.91 -23.28
N TYR A 366 -0.36 -13.05 -22.82
CA TYR A 366 1.01 -13.50 -22.98
C TYR A 366 1.10 -14.94 -23.47
N TRP A 367 2.10 -15.21 -24.30
CA TRP A 367 2.55 -16.56 -24.60
C TRP A 367 3.65 -16.98 -23.65
N VAL A 368 3.42 -18.08 -22.95
CA VAL A 368 4.35 -18.66 -21.98
C VAL A 368 4.48 -20.15 -22.23
N TYR A 369 5.71 -20.65 -22.27
CA TYR A 369 5.97 -22.08 -22.39
C TYR A 369 6.18 -22.71 -21.01
N ALA A 370 5.44 -23.78 -20.72
CA ALA A 370 5.59 -24.57 -19.50
C ALA A 370 6.05 -26.00 -19.86
N PRO A 371 7.24 -26.47 -19.44
CA PRO A 371 7.68 -27.85 -19.70
C PRO A 371 6.78 -28.93 -19.07
N ALA A 372 6.03 -28.60 -18.02
CA ALA A 372 5.09 -29.48 -17.34
C ALA A 372 3.85 -28.69 -16.91
N ALA A 373 2.76 -29.38 -16.62
CA ALA A 373 1.59 -28.73 -16.03
C ALA A 373 1.92 -28.23 -14.60
N VAL A 374 1.58 -26.99 -14.30
CA VAL A 374 1.88 -26.33 -13.03
C VAL A 374 0.87 -25.22 -12.76
N THR A 375 0.56 -24.98 -11.49
CA THR A 375 -0.21 -23.81 -11.06
C THR A 375 0.76 -22.82 -10.42
N VAL A 376 0.71 -21.56 -10.86
CA VAL A 376 1.49 -20.45 -10.30
C VAL A 376 0.56 -19.55 -9.51
N THR A 377 0.88 -19.29 -8.24
CA THR A 377 0.17 -18.31 -7.42
C THR A 377 0.83 -16.95 -7.61
N VAL A 378 0.06 -15.99 -8.13
CA VAL A 378 0.49 -14.60 -8.35
C VAL A 378 -0.10 -13.73 -7.25
N THR A 379 0.75 -13.03 -6.51
CA THR A 379 0.36 -12.00 -5.54
C THR A 379 0.31 -10.63 -6.21
N GLY A 380 -0.75 -9.88 -5.98
CA GLY A 380 -0.96 -8.62 -6.67
C GLY A 380 -2.09 -7.78 -6.10
N THR A 381 -2.53 -6.82 -6.90
CA THR A 381 -3.59 -5.87 -6.56
C THR A 381 -4.68 -5.91 -7.63
N ALA A 382 -5.85 -5.37 -7.30
CA ALA A 382 -6.94 -5.19 -8.25
C ALA A 382 -6.45 -4.48 -9.53
N PRO A 383 -6.64 -5.07 -10.73
CA PRO A 383 -6.12 -4.47 -11.94
C PRO A 383 -6.90 -3.20 -12.33
N ALA A 384 -6.18 -2.12 -12.60
CA ALA A 384 -6.76 -0.89 -13.12
C ALA A 384 -7.35 -1.12 -14.53
N GLY A 385 -8.46 -0.44 -14.85
CA GLY A 385 -9.06 -0.51 -16.20
C GLY A 385 -9.89 -1.76 -16.50
N ARG A 386 -10.13 -2.65 -15.52
CA ARG A 386 -10.97 -3.86 -15.70
C ARG A 386 -12.41 -3.57 -16.18
N GLU A 387 -12.98 -2.45 -15.74
CA GLU A 387 -14.33 -2.00 -16.12
C GLU A 387 -14.37 -1.28 -17.48
N SER A 388 -13.20 -0.95 -18.06
CA SER A 388 -13.08 -0.13 -19.27
C SER A 388 -11.74 -0.37 -19.98
N LEU A 389 -11.49 -1.62 -20.38
CA LEU A 389 -10.26 -2.03 -21.06
C LEU A 389 -10.26 -1.48 -22.48
N ALA A 390 -9.31 -0.59 -22.77
CA ALA A 390 -9.12 -0.01 -24.09
C ALA A 390 -8.57 -1.06 -25.06
N LEU A 391 -9.31 -1.30 -26.15
CA LEU A 391 -8.86 -2.05 -27.29
C LEU A 391 -8.56 -1.12 -28.46
N ASN A 392 -7.44 -1.36 -29.12
CA ASN A 392 -7.09 -0.67 -30.36
C ASN A 392 -7.78 -1.35 -31.55
N LYS A 393 -7.87 -0.63 -32.67
CA LYS A 393 -8.37 -1.22 -33.91
C LYS A 393 -7.50 -2.43 -34.29
N GLY A 394 -8.12 -3.50 -34.78
CA GLY A 394 -7.42 -4.73 -35.18
C GLY A 394 -7.42 -5.79 -34.07
N TRP A 395 -6.39 -6.65 -34.09
CA TRP A 395 -6.26 -7.75 -33.14
C TRP A 395 -5.72 -7.26 -31.80
N ASN A 396 -6.34 -7.68 -30.71
CA ASN A 396 -5.90 -7.43 -29.34
C ASN A 396 -5.79 -8.76 -28.62
N LEU A 397 -4.75 -8.92 -27.82
CA LEU A 397 -4.53 -10.10 -27.00
C LEU A 397 -4.65 -9.70 -25.53
N VAL A 398 -5.77 -10.08 -24.91
CA VAL A 398 -6.20 -9.59 -23.59
C VAL A 398 -6.86 -10.70 -22.78
N GLY A 399 -7.16 -10.48 -21.51
CA GLY A 399 -8.01 -11.37 -20.71
C GLY A 399 -8.69 -10.66 -19.54
N PRO A 400 -9.67 -11.30 -18.90
CA PRO A 400 -10.46 -10.65 -17.85
C PRO A 400 -9.79 -10.73 -16.47
N ALA A 401 -10.21 -9.84 -15.56
CA ALA A 401 -9.81 -9.87 -14.15
C ALA A 401 -10.54 -10.99 -13.37
N GLU A 402 -11.72 -11.37 -13.82
CA GLU A 402 -12.57 -12.37 -13.19
C GLU A 402 -13.31 -13.17 -14.27
N ASP A 403 -14.04 -14.20 -13.87
CA ASP A 403 -14.88 -14.94 -14.82
C ASP A 403 -16.05 -14.06 -15.29
N VAL A 404 -16.04 -13.67 -16.56
CA VAL A 404 -17.08 -12.81 -17.14
C VAL A 404 -17.75 -13.46 -18.34
N GLY A 405 -19.02 -13.10 -18.57
CA GLY A 405 -19.71 -13.51 -19.80
C GLY A 405 -19.02 -12.93 -21.03
N THR A 406 -19.21 -13.57 -22.19
CA THR A 406 -18.68 -13.05 -23.46
C THR A 406 -19.19 -11.61 -23.69
N PRO A 407 -18.30 -10.61 -23.82
CA PRO A 407 -18.71 -9.22 -24.01
C PRO A 407 -19.41 -9.07 -25.36
N GLN A 408 -20.56 -8.40 -25.33
CA GLN A 408 -21.34 -8.12 -26.53
C GLN A 408 -21.11 -6.66 -26.91
N ASN A 409 -20.29 -6.45 -27.95
CA ASN A 409 -20.06 -5.12 -28.50
C ASN A 409 -20.15 -5.19 -30.03
N ALA A 410 -20.96 -4.31 -30.61
CA ALA A 410 -21.17 -4.26 -32.07
C ALA A 410 -19.89 -3.94 -32.85
N ASP A 411 -18.86 -3.41 -32.19
CA ASP A 411 -17.56 -3.11 -32.78
C ASP A 411 -16.54 -4.25 -32.69
N LEU A 412 -16.87 -5.36 -32.00
CA LEU A 412 -16.13 -6.61 -32.12
C LEU A 412 -16.55 -7.37 -33.38
N GLN A 413 -15.59 -8.03 -34.04
CA GLN A 413 -15.84 -8.83 -35.24
C GLN A 413 -15.47 -10.30 -35.03
N GLY A 414 -16.41 -11.18 -35.36
CA GLY A 414 -16.19 -12.63 -35.33
C GLY A 414 -16.18 -13.18 -33.90
N HIS A 415 -15.50 -14.31 -33.73
CA HIS A 415 -15.37 -15.00 -32.45
C HIS A 415 -14.19 -14.42 -31.64
N ALA A 416 -14.32 -14.48 -30.31
CA ALA A 416 -13.15 -14.45 -29.45
C ALA A 416 -12.45 -15.81 -29.50
N TRP A 417 -11.11 -15.83 -29.59
CA TRP A 417 -10.35 -17.07 -29.69
C TRP A 417 -9.44 -17.24 -28.48
N TRP A 418 -9.40 -18.44 -27.93
CA TRP A 418 -8.45 -18.82 -26.88
C TRP A 418 -7.65 -20.03 -27.33
N TRP A 419 -6.49 -20.24 -26.69
CA TRP A 419 -5.63 -21.38 -27.00
C TRP A 419 -5.93 -22.56 -26.09
N ASP A 420 -6.35 -23.68 -26.66
CA ASP A 420 -6.46 -24.94 -25.95
C ASP A 420 -5.10 -25.65 -26.02
N THR A 421 -4.33 -25.55 -24.93
CA THR A 421 -3.00 -26.18 -24.83
C THR A 421 -3.06 -27.70 -24.98
N ALA A 422 -4.13 -28.35 -24.52
CA ALA A 422 -4.27 -29.81 -24.61
C ALA A 422 -4.57 -30.26 -26.04
N ALA A 423 -5.39 -29.49 -26.76
CA ALA A 423 -5.66 -29.73 -28.18
C ALA A 423 -4.54 -29.21 -29.12
N GLY A 424 -3.69 -28.31 -28.63
CA GLY A 424 -2.67 -27.64 -29.43
C GLY A 424 -3.26 -26.76 -30.53
N ALA A 425 -4.43 -26.16 -30.28
CA ALA A 425 -5.20 -25.44 -31.29
C ALA A 425 -6.00 -24.27 -30.69
N TYR A 426 -6.32 -23.29 -31.54
CA TYR A 426 -7.28 -22.25 -31.19
C TYR A 426 -8.70 -22.79 -31.19
N ALA A 427 -9.45 -22.41 -30.16
CA ALA A 427 -10.88 -22.66 -30.04
C ALA A 427 -11.65 -21.33 -30.01
N ALA A 428 -12.76 -21.28 -30.73
CA ALA A 428 -13.67 -20.14 -30.74
C ALA A 428 -14.61 -20.21 -29.53
N LEU A 429 -14.82 -19.07 -28.88
CA LEU A 429 -15.95 -18.88 -27.96
C LEU A 429 -17.23 -18.59 -28.76
N ASP A 430 -18.34 -19.17 -28.30
CA ASP A 430 -19.64 -19.00 -28.93
C ASP A 430 -20.13 -17.54 -28.82
N PRO A 431 -20.43 -16.84 -29.94
CA PRO A 431 -20.98 -15.48 -29.92
C PRO A 431 -22.35 -15.41 -29.27
N ALA A 432 -23.07 -16.55 -29.15
CA ALA A 432 -24.37 -16.64 -28.50
C ALA A 432 -24.30 -16.64 -26.95
N GLY A 433 -23.11 -16.52 -26.36
CA GLY A 433 -22.91 -16.45 -24.91
C GLY A 433 -22.80 -17.81 -24.22
N VAL A 434 -22.69 -18.91 -24.96
CA VAL A 434 -22.44 -20.25 -24.41
C VAL A 434 -20.93 -20.43 -24.18
N GLY A 435 -20.43 -19.78 -23.14
CA GLY A 435 -19.04 -19.76 -22.73
C GLY A 435 -18.69 -18.46 -22.00
N ALA A 436 -17.90 -18.54 -20.95
CA ALA A 436 -17.41 -17.38 -20.21
C ALA A 436 -15.93 -17.15 -20.53
N PHE A 437 -15.50 -15.90 -20.61
CA PHE A 437 -14.10 -15.60 -20.43
C PHE A 437 -13.71 -15.99 -19.01
N LYS A 438 -12.57 -16.64 -18.90
CA LYS A 438 -12.03 -17.15 -17.64
C LYS A 438 -10.84 -16.32 -17.23
N ALA A 439 -10.81 -15.95 -15.96
CA ALA A 439 -9.61 -15.39 -15.35
C ALA A 439 -8.40 -16.32 -15.58
N GLY A 440 -7.23 -15.74 -15.79
CA GLY A 440 -6.01 -16.51 -16.07
C GLY A 440 -5.79 -16.91 -17.53
N ARG A 441 -6.79 -16.74 -18.41
CA ARG A 441 -6.69 -17.09 -19.85
C ARG A 441 -6.56 -15.86 -20.74
N GLY A 442 -5.75 -15.99 -21.79
CA GLY A 442 -5.63 -14.99 -22.84
C GLY A 442 -6.59 -15.26 -24.01
N TYR A 443 -7.11 -14.19 -24.58
CA TYR A 443 -8.11 -14.17 -25.64
C TYR A 443 -7.73 -13.20 -26.75
N TRP A 444 -7.89 -13.65 -27.99
CA TRP A 444 -7.82 -12.81 -29.17
C TRP A 444 -9.17 -12.20 -29.49
N LEU A 445 -9.19 -10.87 -29.58
CA LEU A 445 -10.36 -10.08 -29.95
C LEU A 445 -10.02 -9.21 -31.16
N PHE A 446 -10.89 -9.19 -32.16
CA PHE A 446 -10.76 -8.26 -33.28
C PHE A 446 -11.73 -7.09 -33.12
N ALA A 447 -11.19 -5.88 -32.96
CA ALA A 447 -11.97 -4.65 -32.87
C ALA A 447 -11.97 -3.91 -34.21
N LYS A 448 -13.16 -3.59 -34.73
CA LYS A 448 -13.31 -2.85 -36.01
C LYS A 448 -12.84 -1.40 -35.92
N ARG A 449 -12.81 -0.85 -34.71
CA ARG A 449 -12.31 0.46 -34.31
C ARG A 449 -11.88 0.41 -32.84
N ALA A 450 -11.16 1.42 -32.38
CA ALA A 450 -10.85 1.54 -30.96
C ALA A 450 -12.14 1.62 -30.13
N LEU A 451 -12.18 0.88 -29.02
CA LEU A 451 -13.35 0.76 -28.14
C LEU A 451 -12.91 0.37 -26.73
N ASN A 452 -13.75 0.61 -25.74
CA ASN A 452 -13.53 0.09 -24.39
C ASN A 452 -14.47 -1.09 -24.12
N LEU A 453 -13.94 -2.15 -23.51
CA LEU A 453 -14.71 -3.30 -23.03
C LEU A 453 -14.70 -3.36 -21.51
N ASP A 454 -15.85 -3.64 -20.93
CA ASP A 454 -15.93 -4.13 -19.56
C ASP A 454 -15.58 -5.63 -19.56
N LEU A 455 -14.48 -5.99 -18.91
CA LEU A 455 -14.00 -7.36 -18.75
C LEU A 455 -13.85 -7.74 -17.26
N GLY A 456 -14.54 -7.03 -16.35
CA GLY A 456 -14.62 -7.34 -14.92
C GLY A 456 -14.97 -6.14 -14.04
N ARG A 457 -15.64 -6.38 -12.90
CA ARG A 457 -15.88 -5.40 -11.82
C ARG A 457 -14.92 -5.56 -10.66
#